data_AF-A0A8J7XVB2-F1
#
_entry.id   AF-A0A8J7XVB2-F1
#
_cell.length_a   1.000
_cell.length_b   1.000
_cell.length_c   1.000
_cell.angle_alpha   90.00
_cell.angle_beta   90.00
_cell.angle_gamma   90.00
#
_symmetry.space_group_name_H-M   'P 1'
#
loop_
_entity.id
_entity.type
_entity.pdbx_description
1 polymer ?
#
loop_
_entity_poly.entity_id
_entity_poly.type
_entity_poly.pdbx_seq_one_letter_code
_entity_poly.pdbx_strand_id
1 'polypeptide(L)'
;INTLKTLEALAEKGNLRNVDLSVGDIARGPVGSIPADATASNFGKVAEDSSDADKALAIINLIAEALMVMSVFAARACHHENIVLTGKLVRVKKLVDIMKDRGKMFEMKFSVPKYAEYATAIGAAVSVKNMLLE
;
A
#
# COMPACT_ATOMS: atom_id res chain seq x y z
N ILE A 1 0.63 0.79 -20.45
CA ILE A 1 0.68 1.81 -19.36
C ILE A 1 2.12 2.31 -19.24
N ASN A 2 2.41 3.58 -19.54
CA ASN A 2 3.80 4.10 -19.57
C ASN A 2 4.05 5.30 -18.63
N THR A 3 3.03 5.78 -17.91
CA THR A 3 3.19 6.84 -16.90
C THR A 3 2.44 6.50 -15.62
N LEU A 4 2.91 7.04 -14.50
CA LEU A 4 2.24 6.88 -13.20
C LEU A 4 0.82 7.46 -13.24
N LYS A 5 0.62 8.62 -13.88
CA LYS A 5 -0.70 9.25 -14.02
C LYS A 5 -1.68 8.34 -14.75
N THR A 6 -1.23 7.68 -15.82
CA THR A 6 -2.06 6.73 -16.57
C THR A 6 -2.39 5.50 -15.73
N LEU A 7 -1.42 4.98 -14.96
CA LEU A 7 -1.64 3.87 -14.03
C LEU A 7 -2.70 4.22 -12.98
N GLU A 8 -2.57 5.39 -12.35
CA GLU A 8 -3.53 5.89 -11.35
C GLU A 8 -4.93 6.05 -11.94
N ALA A 9 -5.05 6.68 -13.11
CA ALA A 9 -6.34 6.91 -13.76
C ALA A 9 -7.06 5.60 -14.16
N LEU A 10 -6.31 4.58 -14.56
CA LEU A 10 -6.86 3.26 -14.87
C LEU A 10 -7.27 2.52 -13.59
N ALA A 11 -6.44 2.55 -12.56
CA ALA A 11 -6.69 1.85 -11.30
C ALA A 11 -7.97 2.31 -10.59
N GLU A 12 -8.42 3.56 -10.82
CA GLU A 12 -9.70 4.02 -10.27
C GLU A 12 -10.93 3.31 -10.85
N LYS A 13 -10.80 2.67 -12.00
CA LYS A 13 -11.87 1.94 -12.67
C LYS A 13 -11.76 0.42 -12.51
N GLY A 14 -10.70 -0.06 -11.87
CA GLY A 14 -10.44 -1.49 -11.70
C GLY A 14 -11.26 -2.13 -10.59
N ASN A 15 -11.37 -3.45 -10.65
CA ASN A 15 -12.01 -4.30 -9.67
C ASN A 15 -11.09 -5.48 -9.32
N LEU A 16 -10.56 -5.47 -8.08
CA LEU A 16 -9.66 -6.52 -7.59
C LEU A 16 -10.26 -7.92 -7.61
N ARG A 17 -11.59 -8.06 -7.53
CA ARG A 17 -12.26 -9.38 -7.54
C ARG A 17 -12.03 -10.17 -8.83
N ASN A 18 -11.68 -9.47 -9.91
CA ASN A 18 -11.40 -10.05 -11.23
C ASN A 18 -9.96 -10.58 -11.35
N VAL A 19 -9.04 -10.18 -10.46
CA VAL A 19 -7.60 -10.43 -10.62
C VAL A 19 -6.98 -11.07 -9.40
N ASP A 20 -7.31 -10.59 -8.20
CA ASP A 20 -6.77 -11.12 -6.95
C ASP A 20 -7.64 -12.27 -6.44
N LEU A 21 -6.98 -13.31 -5.92
CA LEU A 21 -7.63 -14.41 -5.21
C LEU A 21 -7.79 -14.01 -3.74
N SER A 22 -9.01 -14.04 -3.23
CA SER A 22 -9.32 -13.72 -1.83
C SER A 22 -9.46 -14.99 -0.98
N VAL A 23 -9.38 -14.84 0.34
CA VAL A 23 -9.62 -15.93 1.30
C VAL A 23 -11.02 -16.53 1.10
N GLY A 24 -12.03 -15.70 0.84
CA GLY A 24 -13.40 -16.12 0.60
C GLY A 24 -13.56 -17.03 -0.63
N ASP A 25 -12.69 -16.92 -1.62
CA ASP A 25 -12.72 -17.79 -2.80
C ASP A 25 -12.25 -19.22 -2.49
N ILE A 26 -11.36 -19.36 -1.51
CA ILE A 26 -10.80 -20.66 -1.09
C ILE A 26 -11.68 -21.26 0.01
N ALA A 27 -11.97 -20.49 1.06
CA ALA A 27 -12.61 -20.94 2.29
C ALA A 27 -14.13 -20.74 2.32
N ARG A 28 -14.72 -20.07 1.31
CA ARG A 28 -16.16 -19.71 1.24
C ARG A 28 -16.65 -18.85 2.42
N GLY A 29 -15.75 -18.13 3.07
CA GLY A 29 -16.03 -17.29 4.24
C GLY A 29 -14.75 -16.73 4.89
N PRO A 30 -14.88 -16.03 6.03
CA PRO A 30 -13.73 -15.61 6.81
C PRO A 30 -13.04 -16.81 7.49
N VAL A 31 -11.75 -16.66 7.82
CA VAL A 31 -10.94 -17.68 8.52
C VAL A 31 -10.37 -17.08 9.80
N GLY A 32 -10.95 -17.43 10.95
CA GLY A 32 -10.57 -16.84 12.24
C GLY A 32 -10.78 -15.32 12.23
N SER A 33 -9.72 -14.55 12.50
CA SER A 33 -9.72 -13.08 12.41
C SER A 33 -9.48 -12.53 10.99
N ILE A 34 -9.19 -13.40 10.01
CA ILE A 34 -8.92 -12.99 8.63
C ILE A 34 -10.24 -12.83 7.88
N PRO A 35 -10.56 -11.64 7.36
CA PRO A 35 -11.83 -11.40 6.68
C PRO A 35 -11.87 -12.08 5.31
N ALA A 36 -13.07 -12.38 4.81
CA ALA A 36 -13.25 -13.10 3.56
C ALA A 36 -12.72 -12.33 2.33
N ASP A 37 -12.70 -11.00 2.38
CA ASP A 37 -12.20 -10.13 1.32
C ASP A 37 -10.69 -9.87 1.41
N ALA A 38 -9.99 -10.48 2.37
CA ALA A 38 -8.53 -10.43 2.44
C ALA A 38 -7.92 -11.15 1.24
N THR A 39 -6.84 -10.59 0.71
CA THR A 39 -6.06 -11.21 -0.36
C THR A 39 -5.40 -12.49 0.13
N ALA A 40 -5.66 -13.60 -0.55
CA ALA A 40 -4.93 -14.86 -0.38
C ALA A 40 -3.76 -14.96 -1.36
N SER A 41 -3.94 -14.47 -2.60
CA SER A 41 -2.89 -14.34 -3.59
C SER A 41 -3.19 -13.17 -4.53
N ASN A 42 -2.33 -12.15 -4.55
CA ASN A 42 -2.38 -11.14 -5.60
C ASN A 42 -2.23 -11.82 -6.97
N PHE A 43 -2.97 -11.36 -7.97
CA PHE A 43 -3.03 -11.95 -9.32
C PHE A 43 -3.44 -13.43 -9.37
N GLY A 44 -3.93 -14.02 -8.28
CA GLY A 44 -4.27 -15.45 -8.23
C GLY A 44 -5.49 -15.86 -9.06
N LYS A 45 -6.26 -14.89 -9.59
CA LYS A 45 -7.39 -15.11 -10.52
C LYS A 45 -7.17 -14.48 -11.89
N VAL A 46 -5.96 -14.00 -12.19
CA VAL A 46 -5.73 -13.27 -13.43
C VAL A 46 -6.12 -14.13 -14.63
N ALA A 47 -7.01 -13.59 -15.46
CA ALA A 47 -7.49 -14.23 -16.67
C ALA A 47 -7.15 -13.38 -17.89
N GLU A 48 -7.20 -13.98 -19.09
CA GLU A 48 -6.82 -13.31 -20.34
C GLU A 48 -7.72 -12.08 -20.62
N ASP A 49 -8.99 -12.15 -20.19
CA ASP A 49 -10.01 -11.12 -20.35
C ASP A 49 -10.01 -10.05 -19.23
N SER A 50 -9.11 -10.15 -18.24
CA SER A 50 -8.97 -9.13 -17.20
C SER A 50 -8.63 -7.77 -17.82
N SER A 51 -9.40 -6.73 -17.46
CA SER A 51 -9.24 -5.41 -18.07
C SER A 51 -7.92 -4.74 -17.65
N ASP A 52 -7.44 -3.80 -18.46
CA ASP A 52 -6.26 -2.99 -18.10
C ASP A 52 -6.47 -2.17 -16.83
N ALA A 53 -7.73 -1.80 -16.53
CA ALA A 53 -8.09 -1.13 -15.29
C ALA A 53 -7.95 -2.07 -14.09
N ASP A 54 -8.40 -3.32 -14.21
CA ASP A 54 -8.25 -4.33 -13.15
C ASP A 54 -6.77 -4.64 -12.90
N LYS A 55 -6.00 -4.83 -13.97
CA LYS A 55 -4.54 -5.05 -13.89
C LYS A 55 -3.82 -3.86 -13.26
N ALA A 56 -4.18 -2.63 -13.62
CA ALA A 56 -3.60 -1.42 -13.02
C ALA A 56 -3.87 -1.37 -11.51
N LEU A 57 -5.11 -1.64 -11.09
CA LEU A 57 -5.46 -1.67 -9.66
C LEU A 57 -4.74 -2.81 -8.92
N ALA A 58 -4.66 -4.00 -9.52
CA ALA A 58 -3.97 -5.14 -8.93
C ALA A 58 -2.46 -4.89 -8.73
N ILE A 59 -1.80 -4.18 -9.67
CA ILE A 59 -0.40 -3.76 -9.50
C ILE A 59 -0.26 -2.83 -8.28
N ILE A 60 -1.13 -1.83 -8.15
CA ILE A 60 -1.11 -0.91 -7.01
C ILE A 60 -1.38 -1.66 -5.70
N ASN A 61 -2.34 -2.60 -5.70
CA ASN A 61 -2.69 -3.40 -4.53
C ASN A 61 -1.53 -4.29 -4.08
N LEU A 62 -0.90 -5.02 -5.01
CA LEU A 62 0.28 -5.83 -4.73
C LEU A 62 1.40 -5.01 -4.07
N ILE A 63 1.72 -3.84 -4.63
CA ILE A 63 2.76 -2.97 -4.07
C ILE A 63 2.37 -2.49 -2.67
N ALA A 64 1.12 -2.05 -2.49
CA ALA A 64 0.62 -1.56 -1.21
C ALA A 64 0.65 -2.65 -0.13
N GLU A 65 0.14 -3.85 -0.42
CA GLU A 65 0.08 -4.97 0.53
C GLU A 65 1.48 -5.47 0.90
N ALA A 66 2.38 -5.61 -0.08
CA ALA A 66 3.76 -6.02 0.18
C ALA A 66 4.49 -5.00 1.09
N LEU A 67 4.42 -3.70 0.78
CA LEU A 67 5.02 -2.66 1.61
C LEU A 67 4.40 -2.59 3.01
N MET A 68 3.08 -2.76 3.10
CA MET A 68 2.35 -2.72 4.37
C MET A 68 2.76 -3.89 5.27
N VAL A 69 2.77 -5.13 4.78
CA VAL A 69 3.15 -6.31 5.56
C VAL A 69 4.61 -6.21 6.04
N MET A 70 5.53 -5.80 5.17
CA MET A 70 6.93 -5.57 5.56
C MET A 70 7.05 -4.52 6.67
N SER A 71 6.33 -3.41 6.54
CA SER A 71 6.34 -2.33 7.53
C SER A 71 5.75 -2.77 8.88
N VAL A 72 4.66 -3.54 8.85
CA VAL A 72 4.02 -4.10 10.05
C VAL A 72 4.98 -5.03 10.79
N PHE A 73 5.65 -5.95 10.09
CA PHE A 73 6.58 -6.86 10.73
C PHE A 73 7.79 -6.13 11.31
N ALA A 74 8.36 -5.16 10.59
CA ALA A 74 9.45 -4.34 11.11
C ALA A 74 9.04 -3.57 12.37
N ALA A 75 7.86 -2.94 12.36
CA ALA A 75 7.36 -2.17 13.50
C ALA A 75 7.10 -3.07 14.72
N ARG A 76 6.48 -4.25 14.52
CA ARG A 76 6.25 -5.22 15.59
C ARG A 76 7.55 -5.75 16.19
N ALA A 77 8.54 -6.06 15.36
CA ALA A 77 9.86 -6.50 15.83
C ALA A 77 10.54 -5.45 16.72
N CYS A 78 10.25 -4.17 16.50
CA CYS A 78 10.75 -3.06 17.29
C CYS A 78 9.77 -2.57 18.37
N HIS A 79 8.65 -3.26 18.63
CA HIS A 79 7.61 -2.84 19.57
C HIS A 79 7.00 -1.45 19.30
N HIS A 80 6.81 -1.11 18.02
CA HIS A 80 6.16 0.13 17.59
C HIS A 80 4.79 -0.17 16.95
N GLU A 81 3.81 0.70 17.20
CA GLU A 81 2.47 0.65 16.58
C GLU A 81 2.27 1.69 15.47
N ASN A 82 3.14 2.71 15.41
CA ASN A 82 3.01 3.83 14.50
C ASN A 82 3.95 3.66 13.31
N ILE A 83 3.42 3.72 12.10
CA ILE A 83 4.19 3.67 10.85
C ILE A 83 3.98 5.00 10.10
N VAL A 84 5.08 5.66 9.78
CA VAL A 84 5.09 6.92 9.03
C VAL A 84 5.51 6.63 7.59
N LEU A 85 4.65 6.95 6.63
CA LEU A 85 4.93 6.77 5.21
C LEU A 85 5.54 8.04 4.63
N THR A 86 6.70 7.91 3.98
CA THR A 86 7.40 9.02 3.30
C THR A 86 7.88 8.62 1.92
N GLY A 87 8.38 9.60 1.14
CA GLY A 87 8.91 9.38 -0.21
C GLY A 87 7.85 9.57 -1.30
N LYS A 88 8.29 9.58 -2.56
CA LYS A 88 7.46 10.02 -3.69
C LYS A 88 6.18 9.21 -3.93
N LEU A 89 6.20 7.92 -3.58
CA LEU A 89 5.06 7.02 -3.78
C LEU A 89 3.86 7.36 -2.90
N VAL A 90 4.04 8.13 -1.81
CA VAL A 90 2.91 8.61 -0.98
C VAL A 90 1.96 9.54 -1.73
N ARG A 91 2.33 10.01 -2.93
CA ARG A 91 1.44 10.77 -3.83
C ARG A 91 0.38 9.89 -4.49
N VAL A 92 0.62 8.59 -4.58
CA VAL A 92 -0.33 7.63 -5.16
C VAL A 92 -1.42 7.37 -4.12
N LYS A 93 -2.51 8.14 -4.19
CA LYS A 93 -3.58 8.12 -3.17
C LYS A 93 -4.12 6.71 -2.93
N LYS A 94 -4.38 5.95 -4.00
CA LYS A 94 -4.89 4.57 -3.92
C LYS A 94 -3.97 3.64 -3.14
N LEU A 95 -2.65 3.76 -3.32
CA LEU A 95 -1.66 2.99 -2.58
C LEU A 95 -1.73 3.30 -1.08
N VAL A 96 -1.75 4.59 -0.73
CA VAL A 96 -1.83 5.04 0.67
C VAL A 96 -3.14 4.57 1.32
N ASP A 97 -4.26 4.68 0.61
CA ASP A 97 -5.58 4.27 1.10
C ASP A 97 -5.60 2.76 1.39
N ILE A 98 -5.11 1.93 0.46
CA ILE A 98 -5.01 0.48 0.64
C ILE A 98 -4.15 0.13 1.86
N MET A 99 -2.97 0.74 1.99
CA MET A 99 -2.08 0.50 3.13
C MET A 99 -2.76 0.86 4.47
N LYS A 100 -3.44 2.00 4.54
CA LYS A 100 -4.16 2.44 5.74
C LYS A 100 -5.34 1.53 6.07
N ASP A 101 -6.12 1.15 5.08
CA ASP A 101 -7.32 0.33 5.30
C ASP A 101 -6.96 -1.10 5.67
N ARG A 102 -6.03 -1.74 4.96
CA ARG A 102 -5.56 -3.10 5.27
C ARG A 102 -4.71 -3.14 6.54
N GLY A 103 -3.96 -2.07 6.83
CA GLY A 103 -3.17 -1.94 8.06
C GLY A 103 -3.99 -2.02 9.35
N LYS A 104 -5.28 -1.66 9.31
CA LYS A 104 -6.20 -1.77 10.46
C LYS A 104 -6.33 -3.21 10.96
N MET A 105 -6.28 -4.20 10.06
CA MET A 105 -6.34 -5.63 10.40
C MET A 105 -5.15 -6.06 11.28
N PHE A 106 -4.04 -5.32 11.21
CA PHE A 106 -2.84 -5.58 11.99
C PHE A 106 -2.70 -4.68 13.22
N GLU A 107 -3.74 -3.88 13.53
CA GLU A 107 -3.76 -2.91 14.64
C GLU A 107 -2.66 -1.84 14.53
N MET A 108 -2.23 -1.53 13.30
CA MET A 108 -1.17 -0.56 13.03
C MET A 108 -1.71 0.82 12.63
N LYS A 109 -1.03 1.88 13.06
CA LYS A 109 -1.41 3.28 12.80
C LYS A 109 -0.52 3.87 11.71
N PHE A 110 -1.03 3.89 10.48
CA PHE A 110 -0.35 4.49 9.33
C PHE A 110 -0.63 6.00 9.22
N SER A 111 0.42 6.80 9.08
CA SER A 111 0.31 8.26 8.89
C SER A 111 1.17 8.74 7.72
N VAL A 112 0.76 9.86 7.11
CA VAL A 112 1.52 10.54 6.04
C VAL A 112 1.70 12.00 6.47
N PRO A 113 2.92 12.45 6.78
CA PRO A 113 3.15 13.81 7.23
C PRO A 113 3.00 14.81 6.07
N LYS A 114 2.85 16.09 6.42
CA LYS A 114 2.92 17.16 5.43
C LYS A 114 4.30 17.12 4.75
N TYR A 115 4.33 17.29 3.43
CA TYR A 115 5.56 17.24 2.62
C TYR A 115 6.32 15.90 2.67
N ALA A 116 5.62 14.79 2.96
CA ALA A 116 6.19 13.44 3.03
C ALA A 116 7.04 13.04 1.81
N GLU A 117 6.71 13.51 0.61
CA GLU A 117 7.48 13.23 -0.61
C GLU A 117 8.88 13.88 -0.61
N TYR A 118 9.07 14.94 0.20
CA TYR A 118 10.30 15.71 0.31
C TYR A 118 11.07 15.41 1.59
N ALA A 119 10.69 14.38 2.36
CA ALA A 119 11.26 14.10 3.67
C ALA A 119 12.80 14.06 3.66
N THR A 120 13.40 13.41 2.66
CA THR A 120 14.87 13.34 2.52
C THR A 120 15.51 14.70 2.25
N ALA A 121 14.93 15.50 1.35
CA ALA A 121 15.45 16.84 1.02
C ALA A 121 15.33 17.80 2.22
N ILE A 122 14.21 17.74 2.93
CA ILE A 122 14.00 18.49 4.17
C ILE A 122 15.04 18.07 5.22
N GLY A 123 15.24 16.75 5.40
CA GLY A 123 16.24 16.22 6.33
C GLY A 123 17.65 16.72 6.02
N ALA A 124 18.05 16.72 4.74
CA ALA A 124 19.34 17.25 4.31
C ALA A 124 19.50 18.75 4.63
N ALA A 125 18.49 19.57 4.32
CA ALA A 125 18.52 21.00 4.60
C ALA A 125 18.58 21.31 6.11
N VAL A 126 17.83 20.57 6.93
CA VAL A 126 17.87 20.70 8.40
C VAL A 126 19.24 20.30 8.93
N SER A 127 19.84 19.22 8.43
CA SER A 127 21.16 18.77 8.84
C SER A 127 22.24 19.83 8.60
N VAL A 128 22.24 20.47 7.42
CA VAL A 128 23.20 21.54 7.12
C VAL A 128 22.95 22.77 7.99
N LYS A 129 21.69 23.16 8.19
CA LYS A 129 21.35 24.29 9.07
C LYS A 129 21.88 24.08 10.49
N ASN A 130 21.75 22.88 11.04
CA ASN A 130 22.22 22.58 12.39
C ASN A 130 23.74 22.65 12.48
N MET A 131 24.48 22.15 11.48
CA MET A 131 25.95 22.26 11.44
C MET A 131 26.47 23.70 11.32
N LEU A 132 25.66 24.63 10.78
CA LEU A 132 26.03 26.04 10.65
C LEU A 132 25.67 26.88 11.89
N LEU A 133 24.87 26.33 12.82
CA LEU A 133 24.42 27.00 14.04
C LEU A 133 25.13 26.46 15.30
N GLU A 134 25.92 25.40 15.17
CA GLU A 134 26.93 24.94 16.14
C GLU A 134 28.29 25.58 15.84
#